data_AF-A0A371QMP2-F1
#
_entry.id   AF-A0A371QMP2-F1
#
_cell.length_a   1.000
_cell.length_b   1.000
_cell.length_c   1.000
_cell.angle_alpha   90.00
_cell.angle_beta   90.00
_cell.angle_gamma   90.00
#
_symmetry.space_group_name_H-M   'P 1'
#
loop_
_entity.id
_entity.type
_entity.pdbx_description
1 polymer ?
#
loop_
_entity_poly.entity_id
_entity_poly.type
_entity_poly.pdbx_seq_one_letter_code
_entity_poly.pdbx_strand_id
1 'polypeptide(L)'
;MSRISKTVFVKAGKWRTLETHWSRAKIRFYFRNPPGAKIRARYGFGWLSKNRQTQTLDGSSEKKISIGTWGLTRAKVQMKTLNDSNVIYDVEVIGP
;
A
#
# COMPACT_ATOMS: atom_id res chain seq x y z
N MET A 1 10.06 6.83 15.95
CA MET A 1 8.76 6.35 15.43
C MET A 1 8.90 4.86 15.16
N SER A 2 7.98 4.03 15.64
CA SER A 2 8.06 2.57 15.46
C SER A 2 7.44 2.18 14.13
N ARG A 3 8.17 1.40 13.33
CA ARG A 3 7.60 0.69 12.17
C ARG A 3 6.97 -0.60 12.66
N ILE A 4 5.78 -0.92 12.13
CA ILE A 4 5.09 -2.18 12.42
C ILE A 4 5.19 -3.06 11.19
N SER A 5 5.91 -4.18 11.30
CA SER A 5 6.00 -5.17 10.23
C SER A 5 4.73 -6.01 10.18
N LYS A 6 4.17 -6.17 8.99
CA LYS A 6 2.99 -7.00 8.73
C LYS A 6 3.25 -7.95 7.59
N THR A 7 2.67 -9.13 7.69
CA THR A 7 2.74 -10.17 6.65
C THR A 7 1.35 -10.48 6.14
N VAL A 8 1.17 -10.44 4.82
CA VAL A 8 -0.10 -10.75 4.17
C VAL A 8 0.15 -11.63 2.95
N PHE A 9 -0.61 -12.71 2.83
CA PHE A 9 -0.60 -13.54 1.64
C PHE A 9 -1.39 -12.87 0.51
N VAL A 10 -0.73 -12.63 -0.63
CA VAL A 10 -1.34 -12.01 -1.81
C VAL A 10 -1.34 -12.99 -2.97
N LYS A 11 -2.55 -13.32 -3.45
CA LYS A 11 -2.73 -14.12 -4.67
C LYS A 11 -2.35 -13.31 -5.91
N ALA A 12 -1.68 -13.98 -6.85
CA ALA A 12 -1.23 -13.49 -8.12
C ALA A 12 -2.35 -12.89 -8.99
N GLY A 13 -1.95 -12.00 -9.92
CA GLY A 13 -2.73 -11.65 -11.09
C GLY A 13 -3.76 -10.52 -10.91
N LYS A 14 -4.28 -10.29 -9.71
CA LYS A 14 -5.27 -9.21 -9.44
C LYS A 14 -4.79 -8.24 -8.37
N TRP A 15 -5.30 -7.01 -8.43
CA TRP A 15 -5.08 -6.02 -7.36
C TRP A 15 -5.82 -6.46 -6.10
N ARG A 16 -5.09 -6.65 -5.01
CA ARG A 16 -5.62 -6.95 -3.68
C ARG A 16 -5.43 -5.76 -2.77
N THR A 17 -6.45 -5.47 -1.95
CA THR A 17 -6.34 -4.46 -0.91
C THR A 17 -5.64 -5.07 0.28
N LEU A 18 -4.53 -4.47 0.70
CA LEU A 18 -3.79 -4.86 1.90
C LEU A 18 -4.43 -4.23 3.12
N GLU A 19 -4.57 -2.90 3.11
CA GLU A 19 -5.12 -2.14 4.22
C GLU A 19 -6.05 -1.05 3.72
N THR A 20 -7.06 -0.75 4.54
CA THR A 20 -7.95 0.40 4.34
C THR A 20 -7.79 1.34 5.53
N HIS A 21 -7.45 2.58 5.22
CA HIS A 21 -7.22 3.64 6.19
C HIS A 21 -8.17 4.79 5.95
N TRP A 22 -8.46 5.53 7.02
CA TRP A 22 -9.07 6.84 6.90
C TRP A 22 -8.00 7.85 6.53
N SER A 23 -8.27 8.69 5.51
CA SER A 23 -7.34 9.70 4.99
C SER A 23 -6.87 10.71 6.06
N ARG A 24 -7.50 10.78 7.24
CA ARG A 24 -7.08 11.70 8.31
C ARG A 24 -5.68 11.41 8.88
N ALA A 25 -5.19 10.18 8.84
CA ALA A 25 -3.88 9.85 9.38
C ALA A 25 -2.79 9.84 8.29
N LYS A 26 -1.62 10.41 8.59
CA LYS A 26 -0.42 10.29 7.76
C LYS A 26 0.24 8.95 8.05
N ILE A 27 0.21 8.04 7.08
CA ILE A 27 0.75 6.69 7.21
C ILE A 27 1.66 6.41 6.03
N ARG A 28 2.86 5.89 6.29
CA ARG A 28 3.76 5.40 5.26
C ARG A 28 3.81 3.89 5.28
N PHE A 29 3.83 3.32 4.09
CA PHE A 29 3.96 1.90 3.85
C PHE A 29 5.24 1.66 3.08
N TYR A 30 6.04 0.72 3.55
CA TYR A 30 7.33 0.36 2.99
C TYR A 30 7.26 -1.06 2.47
N PHE A 31 7.56 -1.22 1.20
CA PHE A 31 7.48 -2.48 0.48
C PHE A 31 8.82 -2.76 -0.21
N ARG A 32 9.29 -4.00 -0.12
CA ARG A 32 10.51 -4.43 -0.81
C ARG A 32 10.25 -5.60 -1.75
N ASN A 33 9.53 -6.60 -1.26
CA ASN A 33 9.28 -7.87 -1.94
C ASN A 33 7.78 -8.14 -2.13
N PRO A 34 7.39 -9.02 -3.07
CA PRO A 34 8.22 -9.71 -4.07
C PRO A 34 8.59 -8.83 -5.30
N PRO A 35 9.70 -9.14 -6.00
CA PRO A 35 10.11 -8.44 -7.21
C PRO A 35 9.03 -8.52 -8.31
N GLY A 36 8.87 -7.44 -9.05
CA GLY A 36 7.85 -7.30 -10.09
C GLY A 36 6.43 -7.04 -9.58
N ALA A 37 6.21 -7.06 -8.26
CA ALA A 37 4.91 -6.68 -7.71
C ALA A 37 4.67 -5.18 -7.85
N LYS A 38 3.42 -4.80 -8.09
CA LYS A 38 3.00 -3.41 -8.21
C LYS A 38 2.20 -3.01 -7.00
N ILE A 39 2.49 -1.84 -6.46
CA ILE A 39 1.80 -1.25 -5.32
C ILE A 39 1.16 0.06 -5.74
N ARG A 40 0.03 0.43 -5.13
CA ARG A 40 -0.65 1.71 -5.36
C ARG A 40 -1.47 2.13 -4.14
N ALA A 41 -1.66 3.44 -3.99
CA ALA A 41 -2.65 4.00 -3.10
C ALA A 41 -3.92 4.35 -3.90
N ARG A 42 -5.08 3.90 -3.44
CA ARG A 42 -6.39 4.27 -4.01
C ARG A 42 -7.16 5.09 -3.00
N TYR A 43 -7.42 6.35 -3.30
CA TYR A 43 -8.20 7.26 -2.47
C TYR A 43 -9.63 7.34 -2.99
N GLY A 44 -10.62 7.51 -2.13
CA GLY A 44 -12.02 7.75 -2.52
C GLY A 44 -12.96 6.56 -2.32
N PHE A 45 -14.24 6.81 -2.56
CA PHE A 45 -15.33 5.84 -2.43
C PHE A 45 -16.12 5.78 -3.75
N GLY A 46 -16.47 4.58 -4.21
CA GLY A 46 -17.19 4.38 -5.47
C GLY A 46 -16.44 4.90 -6.71
N TRP A 47 -17.15 5.60 -7.59
CA TRP A 47 -16.61 6.11 -8.86
C TRP A 47 -15.60 7.25 -8.68
N LEU A 48 -15.67 8.00 -7.58
CA LEU A 48 -14.73 9.10 -7.27
C LEU A 48 -13.38 8.60 -6.73
N SER A 49 -13.06 7.32 -6.93
CA SER A 49 -11.79 6.79 -6.49
C SER A 49 -10.65 7.13 -7.44
N LYS A 50 -9.56 7.68 -6.93
CA LYS A 50 -8.35 8.00 -7.68
C LYS A 50 -7.19 7.10 -7.26
N ASN A 51 -6.52 6.49 -8.24
CA ASN A 51 -5.28 5.77 -8.02
C ASN A 51 -4.11 6.75 -8.02
N ARG A 52 -3.17 6.58 -7.10
CA ARG A 52 -2.00 7.44 -6.88
C ARG A 52 -0.80 6.58 -6.47
N GLN A 53 0.39 7.13 -6.66
CA GLN A 53 1.66 6.53 -6.20
C GLN A 53 1.83 5.07 -6.63
N THR A 54 1.44 4.77 -7.88
CA THR A 54 1.65 3.44 -8.46
C THR A 54 3.15 3.24 -8.66
N GLN A 55 3.71 2.23 -8.02
CA GLN A 55 5.12 1.87 -8.11
C GLN A 55 5.27 0.38 -8.34
N THR A 56 6.36 -0.01 -8.99
CA THR A 56 6.76 -1.41 -9.16
C THR A 56 7.93 -1.69 -8.21
N LEU A 57 7.86 -2.80 -7.50
CA LEU A 57 8.91 -3.32 -6.65
C LEU A 57 9.97 -3.99 -7.53
N ASP A 58 11.22 -3.65 -7.29
CA ASP A 58 12.38 -4.27 -7.94
C ASP A 58 12.96 -5.43 -7.10
N GLY A 59 12.45 -5.67 -5.89
CA GLY A 59 12.95 -6.70 -4.96
C GLY A 59 14.23 -6.30 -4.21
N SER A 60 14.88 -5.21 -4.64
CA SER A 60 16.16 -4.77 -4.09
C SER A 60 15.99 -3.52 -3.22
N SER A 61 15.30 -2.50 -3.75
CA SER A 61 15.08 -1.23 -3.06
C SER A 61 13.74 -1.19 -2.34
N GLU A 62 13.74 -0.58 -1.16
CA GLU A 62 12.51 -0.29 -0.43
C GLU A 62 11.73 0.83 -1.16
N LYS A 63 10.53 0.50 -1.62
CA LYS A 63 9.58 1.48 -2.18
C LYS A 63 8.59 1.89 -1.11
N LYS A 64 8.36 3.19 -1.00
CA LYS A 64 7.42 3.75 -0.03
C LYS A 64 6.19 4.33 -0.70
N ILE A 65 5.02 4.09 -0.09
CA ILE A 65 3.76 4.75 -0.40
C ILE A 65 3.36 5.56 0.83
N SER A 66 2.96 6.80 0.62
CA SER A 66 2.42 7.63 1.69
C SER A 66 0.92 7.80 1.48
N ILE A 67 0.16 7.37 2.48
CA ILE A 67 -1.21 7.80 2.67
C ILE A 67 -1.20 9.09 3.48
N GLY A 68 -1.89 10.11 2.98
CA GLY A 68 -2.00 11.41 3.64
C GLY A 68 -3.39 12.00 3.51
N THR A 69 -3.54 13.17 4.13
CA THR A 69 -4.78 13.93 4.35
C THR A 69 -5.37 14.54 3.10
N TRP A 70 -5.73 13.70 2.12
CA TRP A 70 -6.48 14.13 0.94
C TRP A 70 -7.98 13.97 1.19
N GLY A 71 -8.52 14.87 2.02
CA GLY A 71 -9.95 15.00 2.34
C GLY A 71 -10.55 13.82 3.13
N LEU A 72 -11.83 13.94 3.52
CA LEU A 72 -12.65 12.99 4.31
C LEU A 72 -12.86 11.59 3.69
N THR A 73 -12.02 11.17 2.74
CA THR A 73 -12.21 9.93 1.98
C THR A 73 -11.44 8.75 2.57
N ARG A 74 -11.85 7.53 2.23
CA ARG A 74 -11.10 6.30 2.58
C ARG A 74 -9.94 6.12 1.62
N ALA A 75 -8.78 5.73 2.14
CA ALA A 75 -7.60 5.38 1.37
C ALA A 75 -7.34 3.88 1.49
N LYS A 76 -7.01 3.23 0.38
CA LYS A 76 -6.77 1.79 0.28
C LYS A 76 -5.38 1.57 -0.28
N VAL A 77 -4.55 0.84 0.45
CA VAL A 77 -3.27 0.35 -0.07
C VAL A 77 -3.55 -0.93 -0.84
N GLN A 78 -3.12 -0.97 -2.09
CA GLN A 78 -3.33 -2.14 -2.93
C GLN A 78 -2.02 -2.63 -3.51
N MET A 79 -1.94 -3.95 -3.68
CA MET A 79 -0.81 -4.63 -4.26
C MET A 79 -1.26 -5.66 -5.28
N LYS A 80 -0.47 -5.82 -6.33
CA LYS A 80 -0.64 -6.85 -7.36
C LYS A 80 0.69 -7.58 -7.48
N THR A 81 0.71 -8.85 -7.13
CA THR A 81 1.86 -9.74 -7.31
C THR A 81 1.75 -10.50 -8.63
N LEU A 82 2.90 -10.91 -9.17
CA LEU A 82 2.96 -11.79 -10.34
C LEU A 82 2.74 -13.26 -9.96
N ASN A 83 3.27 -13.66 -8.80
CA ASN A 83 3.12 -14.99 -8.22
C ASN A 83 2.43 -14.90 -6.86
N ASP A 84 1.87 -16.02 -6.41
CA ASP A 84 1.35 -16.15 -5.05
C ASP A 84 2.51 -16.00 -4.07
N SER A 85 2.41 -15.04 -3.15
CA SER A 85 3.54 -14.69 -2.30
C SER A 85 3.10 -14.10 -0.97
N ASN A 86 3.85 -14.42 0.08
CA ASN A 86 3.79 -13.72 1.34
C ASN A 86 4.50 -12.38 1.21
N VAL A 87 3.73 -11.30 1.28
CA VAL A 87 4.25 -9.95 1.25
C VAL A 87 4.49 -9.51 2.68
N ILE A 88 5.72 -9.08 2.96
CA ILE A 88 6.08 -8.42 4.21
C ILE A 88 6.23 -6.95 3.90
N TYR A 89 5.56 -6.11 4.69
CA TYR A 89 5.63 -4.66 4.56
C TYR A 89 5.62 -4.00 5.92
N ASP A 90 6.28 -2.85 6.01
CA ASP A 90 6.32 -2.06 7.22
C ASP A 90 5.37 -0.88 7.14
N VAL A 91 4.66 -0.63 8.23
CA VAL A 91 3.73 0.49 8.37
C VAL A 91 4.28 1.46 9.41
N GLU A 92 4.44 2.71 9.02
CA GLU A 92 4.84 3.81 9.90
C GLU A 92 3.68 4.81 10.00
N VAL A 93 3.10 4.96 11.19
CA VAL A 93 2.09 5.98 11.47
C VAL A 93 2.81 7.24 11.97
N ILE A 94 2.71 8.32 11.21
CA ILE A 94 3.41 9.59 11.49
C ILE A 94 2.59 10.48 12.42
N GLY A 95 1.26 10.28 12.45
CA GLY A 95 0.33 11.02 13.29
C GLY A 95 -0.88 11.54 12.51
N PRO A 96 -1.88 12.10 13.21
CA PRO A 96 -2.94 12.90 12.61
C PRO A 96 -2.42 14.21 11.99
#